data_AF-A0A8R2D7B4-F1
#
_entry.id   AF-A0A8R2D7B4-F1
#
_cell.length_a   1.000
_cell.length_b   1.000
_cell.length_c   1.000
_cell.angle_alpha   90.00
_cell.angle_beta   90.00
_cell.angle_gamma   90.00
#
_symmetry.space_group_name_H-M   'P 1'
#
loop_
_entity.id
_entity.type
_entity.pdbx_description
1 polymer ?
#
loop_
_entity_poly.entity_id
_entity_poly.type
_entity_poly.pdbx_seq_one_letter_code
_entity_poly.pdbx_strand_id
1 'polypeptide(L)'
;MFGGMKGIAWVTLLHSGLKYIGILIILGVALHMTGGVSPMIKEMPHFYWTWDGNIGASTIFAWMIGTIGSIFCTQFVIQAIASTKSAASAKRATWVAFFFCMPIAIAIALIGVAAKYLHPDIKSLYALPVFLQDMSPWLAGIVTTSLVASIFVSVSTVALAIASLVVKDFYVPYRNPTPEREFRMTRWLSLLIGFLPLILVLFVPEVLKLSFFTRAIRLSISVVADYCLLPAVL
;
A
#
# COMPACT_ATOMS: atom_id res chain seq x y z
N MET A 1 -11.92 7.83 -15.13
CA MET A 1 -13.23 8.22 -15.67
C MET A 1 -13.38 8.04 -17.19
N PHE A 2 -12.36 7.60 -17.94
CA PHE A 2 -12.54 7.02 -19.28
C PHE A 2 -11.50 5.89 -19.45
N GLY A 3 -11.90 4.66 -19.79
CA GLY A 3 -10.94 3.61 -20.21
C GLY A 3 -11.17 2.17 -19.70
N GLY A 4 -12.20 1.90 -18.91
CA GLY A 4 -12.44 0.55 -18.36
C GLY A 4 -11.23 0.02 -17.55
N MET A 5 -11.15 -1.30 -17.33
CA MET A 5 -10.03 -1.90 -16.58
C MET A 5 -8.66 -1.62 -17.23
N LYS A 6 -8.59 -1.48 -18.56
CA LYS A 6 -7.34 -1.17 -19.28
C LYS A 6 -6.84 0.25 -18.98
N GLY A 7 -7.74 1.24 -18.96
CA GLY A 7 -7.37 2.61 -18.60
C GLY A 7 -6.93 2.73 -17.14
N ILE A 8 -7.60 2.02 -16.23
CA ILE A 8 -7.21 1.95 -14.82
C ILE A 8 -5.81 1.31 -14.68
N ALA A 9 -5.54 0.24 -15.43
CA ALA A 9 -4.23 -0.42 -15.42
C ALA A 9 -3.10 0.52 -15.88
N TRP A 10 -3.29 1.28 -16.96
CA TRP A 10 -2.29 2.25 -17.45
C TRP A 10 -2.02 3.37 -16.44
N VAL A 11 -3.07 3.94 -15.86
CA VAL A 11 -2.94 4.96 -14.82
C VAL A 11 -2.18 4.39 -13.61
N THR A 12 -2.51 3.17 -13.18
CA THR A 12 -1.84 2.50 -12.05
C THR A 12 -0.36 2.21 -12.34
N LEU A 13 -0.03 1.83 -13.58
CA LEU A 13 1.36 1.63 -14.02
C LEU A 13 2.15 2.93 -13.98
N LEU A 14 1.60 4.01 -14.53
CA LEU A 14 2.23 5.33 -14.52
C LEU A 14 2.50 5.79 -13.08
N HIS A 15 1.52 5.67 -12.19
CA HIS A 15 1.70 6.03 -10.79
C HIS A 15 2.69 5.14 -10.06
N SER A 16 2.73 3.84 -10.37
CA SER A 16 3.76 2.94 -9.83
C SER A 16 5.15 3.39 -10.26
N GLY A 17 5.32 3.80 -11.53
CA GLY A 17 6.57 4.38 -12.03
C GLY A 17 6.97 5.66 -11.31
N LEU A 18 6.03 6.60 -11.12
CA LEU A 18 6.28 7.84 -10.37
C LEU A 18 6.71 7.55 -8.92
N LYS A 19 6.02 6.64 -8.24
CA LYS A 19 6.38 6.19 -6.88
C LYS A 19 7.81 5.66 -6.85
N TYR A 20 8.15 4.84 -7.84
CA TYR A 20 9.48 4.25 -7.96
C TYR A 20 10.57 5.34 -8.05
N ILE A 21 10.38 6.30 -8.95
CA ILE A 21 11.30 7.43 -9.13
C ILE A 21 11.43 8.24 -7.84
N GLY A 22 10.31 8.58 -7.20
CA GLY A 22 10.30 9.36 -5.96
C GLY A 22 11.08 8.67 -4.83
N ILE A 23 10.87 7.37 -4.65
CA ILE A 23 11.57 6.57 -3.62
C ILE A 23 13.06 6.45 -3.94
N LEU A 24 13.44 6.23 -5.20
CA LEU A 24 14.85 6.16 -5.60
C LEU A 24 15.58 7.49 -5.40
N ILE A 25 14.93 8.62 -5.68
CA ILE A 25 15.50 9.94 -5.39
C ILE A 25 15.74 10.10 -3.90
N ILE A 26 14.74 9.77 -3.06
CA ILE A 26 14.89 9.85 -1.60
C ILE A 26 16.02 8.94 -1.12
N LEU A 27 16.11 7.71 -1.64
CA LEU A 27 17.19 6.79 -1.32
C LEU A 27 18.56 7.39 -1.69
N GLY A 28 18.68 7.99 -2.89
CA GLY A 28 19.91 8.63 -3.32
C GLY A 28 20.33 9.77 -2.39
N VAL A 29 19.39 10.61 -1.98
CA VAL A 29 19.63 11.70 -1.02
C VAL A 29 20.02 11.14 0.35
N ALA A 30 19.29 10.14 0.85
CA ALA A 30 19.60 9.49 2.11
C ALA A 30 21.02 8.92 2.12
N LEU A 31 21.40 8.16 1.09
CA LEU A 31 22.74 7.59 0.96
C LEU A 31 23.83 8.67 0.80
N HIS A 32 23.54 9.78 0.12
CA HIS A 32 24.47 10.90 0.04
C HIS A 32 24.71 11.51 1.43
N MET A 33 23.66 11.72 2.21
CA MET A 33 23.75 12.30 3.56
C MET A 33 24.43 11.36 4.57
N THR A 34 24.24 10.05 4.46
CA THR A 34 24.90 9.08 5.35
C THR A 34 26.32 8.73 4.94
N GLY A 35 26.82 9.23 3.79
CA GLY A 35 28.11 8.81 3.23
C GLY A 35 28.09 7.36 2.71
N GLY A 36 26.92 6.87 2.31
CA GLY A 36 26.67 5.51 1.85
C GLY A 36 26.19 4.58 2.97
N VAL A 37 26.25 3.28 2.71
CA VAL A 37 25.79 2.24 3.66
C VAL A 37 26.84 1.90 4.71
N SER A 38 28.12 1.99 4.36
CA SER A 38 29.23 1.57 5.22
C SER A 38 29.27 2.28 6.58
N PRO A 39 29.05 3.61 6.69
CA PRO A 39 29.01 4.28 8.00
C PRO A 39 27.86 3.77 8.87
N MET A 40 26.67 3.59 8.28
CA MET A 40 25.51 3.05 8.99
C MET A 40 25.76 1.64 9.55
N ILE A 41 26.45 0.77 8.80
CA ILE A 41 26.80 -0.58 9.29
C ILE A 41 27.75 -0.53 10.49
N LYS A 42 28.69 0.41 10.49
CA LYS A 42 29.71 0.52 11.55
C LYS A 42 29.16 1.10 12.85
N GLU A 43 28.29 2.09 12.74
CA GLU A 43 27.83 2.89 13.87
C GLU A 43 26.49 2.43 14.43
N MET A 44 25.63 1.82 13.60
CA MET A 44 24.34 1.33 14.08
C MET A 44 24.46 -0.06 14.70
N PRO A 45 23.59 -0.37 15.68
CA PRO A 45 23.51 -1.71 16.24
C PRO A 45 23.30 -2.80 15.18
N HIS A 46 23.97 -3.94 15.35
CA HIS A 46 23.97 -5.04 14.38
C HIS A 46 22.55 -5.56 14.04
N PHE A 47 21.59 -5.43 14.96
CA PHE A 47 20.21 -5.86 14.73
C PHE A 47 19.51 -5.11 13.58
N TYR A 48 19.98 -3.94 13.16
CA TYR A 48 19.42 -3.26 11.97
C TYR A 48 19.76 -3.99 10.65
N TRP A 49 20.73 -4.89 10.68
CA TRP A 49 21.26 -5.60 9.51
C TRP A 49 20.96 -7.10 9.53
N THR A 50 20.24 -7.55 10.56
CA THR A 50 19.73 -8.93 10.68
C THR A 50 18.32 -9.03 10.11
N TRP A 51 17.92 -10.22 9.67
CA TRP A 51 16.59 -10.46 9.10
C TRP A 51 15.45 -10.34 10.13
N ASP A 52 15.74 -10.58 11.41
CA ASP A 52 14.79 -10.59 12.52
C ASP A 52 14.79 -9.31 13.37
N GLY A 53 15.91 -8.60 13.35
CA GLY A 53 16.10 -7.34 14.05
C GLY A 53 15.77 -7.42 15.54
N ASN A 54 15.26 -6.33 16.11
CA ASN A 54 14.84 -6.27 17.52
C ASN A 54 13.36 -6.65 17.72
N ILE A 55 12.71 -7.21 16.69
CA ILE A 55 11.27 -7.50 16.69
C ILE A 55 11.03 -9.01 16.86
N GLY A 56 12.01 -9.82 16.45
CA GLY A 56 12.03 -11.26 16.61
C GLY A 56 11.26 -12.01 15.52
N ALA A 57 11.68 -13.26 15.29
CA ALA A 57 11.14 -14.12 14.24
C ALA A 57 9.61 -14.30 14.33
N SER A 58 9.09 -14.53 15.54
CA SER A 58 7.65 -14.79 15.76
C SER A 58 6.78 -13.63 15.28
N THR A 59 7.16 -12.39 15.59
CA THR A 59 6.44 -11.19 15.16
C THR A 59 6.50 -11.03 13.64
N ILE A 60 7.65 -11.32 13.02
CA ILE A 60 7.80 -11.26 11.57
C ILE A 60 6.91 -12.30 10.88
N PHE A 61 6.87 -13.54 11.39
CA PHE A 61 5.95 -14.56 10.88
C PHE A 61 4.49 -14.13 11.05
N ALA A 62 4.12 -13.56 12.20
CA ALA A 62 2.77 -13.05 12.43
C ALA A 62 2.41 -11.92 11.45
N TRP A 63 3.32 -10.98 11.19
CA TRP A 63 3.13 -9.91 10.22
C TRP A 63 3.08 -10.42 8.78
N MET A 64 3.87 -11.44 8.46
CA MET A 64 3.84 -12.09 7.15
C MET A 64 2.48 -12.75 6.92
N ILE A 65 2.01 -13.59 7.85
CA ILE A 65 0.70 -14.24 7.78
C ILE A 65 -0.41 -13.17 7.69
N GLY A 66 -0.36 -12.15 8.55
CA GLY A 66 -1.31 -11.03 8.53
C GLY A 66 -1.33 -10.27 7.21
N THR A 67 -0.17 -10.06 6.60
CA THR A 67 -0.06 -9.39 5.31
C THR A 67 -0.57 -10.27 4.16
N ILE A 68 -0.27 -11.57 4.18
CA ILE A 68 -0.74 -12.53 3.17
C ILE A 68 -2.28 -12.60 3.19
N GLY A 69 -2.90 -12.84 4.35
CA GLY A 69 -4.36 -12.88 4.46
C GLY A 69 -5.00 -11.55 4.05
N SER A 70 -4.41 -10.45 4.49
CA SER A 70 -4.81 -9.11 4.06
C SER A 70 -4.79 -8.95 2.54
N ILE A 71 -3.79 -9.44 1.81
CA ILE A 71 -3.74 -9.37 0.33
C ILE A 71 -4.88 -10.16 -0.31
N PHE A 72 -5.17 -11.37 0.18
CA PHE A 72 -6.24 -12.22 -0.36
C PHE A 72 -7.63 -11.60 -0.21
N CYS A 73 -7.88 -10.88 0.88
CA CYS A 73 -9.13 -10.13 1.07
C CYS A 73 -9.10 -8.72 0.48
N THR A 74 -8.06 -8.34 -0.27
CA THR A 74 -8.01 -7.02 -0.91
C THR A 74 -8.84 -7.03 -2.19
N GLN A 75 -10.01 -6.40 -2.16
CA GLN A 75 -10.92 -6.39 -3.30
C GLN A 75 -10.28 -5.93 -4.61
N PHE A 76 -9.43 -4.89 -4.61
CA PHE A 76 -8.77 -4.45 -5.84
C PHE A 76 -7.74 -5.47 -6.37
N VAL A 77 -7.10 -6.26 -5.49
CA VAL A 77 -6.18 -7.33 -5.90
C VAL A 77 -6.97 -8.48 -6.50
N ILE A 78 -8.07 -8.89 -5.87
CA ILE A 78 -8.97 -9.92 -6.40
C ILE A 78 -9.48 -9.51 -7.78
N GLN A 79 -9.96 -8.28 -7.93
CA GLN A 79 -10.43 -7.76 -9.21
C GLN A 79 -9.32 -7.74 -10.27
N ALA A 80 -8.09 -7.35 -9.91
CA ALA A 80 -6.96 -7.37 -10.82
C ALA A 80 -6.62 -8.81 -11.28
N ILE A 81 -6.62 -9.78 -10.37
CA ILE A 81 -6.36 -11.19 -10.69
C ILE A 81 -7.49 -11.78 -11.55
N ALA A 82 -8.75 -11.54 -11.19
CA ALA A 82 -9.94 -11.99 -11.92
C ALA A 82 -10.05 -11.35 -13.32
N SER A 83 -9.43 -10.19 -13.53
CA SER A 83 -9.36 -9.53 -14.84
C SER A 83 -8.37 -10.18 -15.81
N THR A 84 -7.53 -11.10 -15.34
CA THR A 84 -6.55 -11.79 -16.19
C THR A 84 -7.20 -12.86 -17.05
N LYS A 85 -6.59 -13.15 -18.22
CA LYS A 85 -7.18 -14.06 -19.22
C LYS A 85 -7.15 -15.54 -18.82
N SER A 86 -6.28 -15.92 -17.88
CA SER A 86 -6.06 -17.31 -17.48
C SER A 86 -5.29 -17.41 -16.17
N ALA A 87 -5.37 -18.55 -15.49
CA ALA A 87 -4.59 -18.82 -14.27
C ALA A 87 -3.07 -18.66 -14.48
N ALA A 88 -2.55 -19.08 -15.65
CA ALA A 88 -1.14 -18.88 -16.00
C ALA A 88 -0.78 -17.39 -16.14
N SER A 89 -1.71 -16.56 -16.62
CA SER A 89 -1.53 -15.11 -16.70
C SER A 89 -1.57 -14.46 -15.32
N ALA A 90 -2.47 -14.89 -14.44
CA ALA A 90 -2.52 -14.46 -13.04
C ALA A 90 -1.22 -14.78 -12.28
N LYS A 91 -0.70 -16.02 -12.43
CA LYS A 91 0.57 -16.42 -11.82
C LYS A 91 1.73 -15.55 -12.29
N ARG A 92 1.82 -15.28 -13.60
CA ARG A 92 2.84 -14.41 -14.18
C ARG A 92 2.72 -12.97 -13.66
N ALA A 93 1.51 -12.42 -13.60
CA ALA A 93 1.28 -11.07 -13.08
C ALA A 93 1.73 -10.95 -11.61
N THR A 94 1.49 -12.00 -10.81
CA THR A 94 1.91 -12.07 -9.41
C THR A 94 3.43 -12.08 -9.27
N TRP A 95 4.13 -12.86 -10.10
CA TRP A 95 5.60 -12.86 -10.13
C TRP A 95 6.17 -11.51 -10.56
N VAL A 96 5.59 -10.87 -11.57
CA VAL A 96 6.01 -9.53 -11.99
C VAL A 96 5.83 -8.54 -10.84
N ALA A 97 4.68 -8.56 -10.15
CA ALA A 97 4.46 -7.70 -8.98
C ALA A 97 5.50 -7.93 -7.88
N PHE A 98 5.85 -9.19 -7.59
CA PHE A 98 6.89 -9.53 -6.61
C PHE A 98 8.25 -8.91 -6.94
N PHE A 99 8.73 -9.10 -8.18
CA PHE A 99 10.02 -8.54 -8.62
C PHE A 99 10.03 -7.01 -8.64
N PHE A 100 8.90 -6.36 -8.89
CA PHE A 100 8.78 -4.90 -8.80
C PHE A 100 8.73 -4.39 -7.35
N CYS A 101 8.07 -5.12 -6.44
CA CYS A 101 7.95 -4.70 -5.05
C CYS A 101 9.24 -4.91 -4.23
N MET A 102 10.02 -5.96 -4.53
CA MET A 102 11.19 -6.33 -3.72
C MET A 102 12.24 -5.20 -3.63
N PRO A 103 12.73 -4.58 -4.72
CA PRO A 103 13.77 -3.56 -4.62
C PRO A 103 13.28 -2.30 -3.90
N ILE A 104 12.00 -1.95 -4.06
CA ILE A 104 11.40 -0.82 -3.37
C ILE A 104 11.25 -1.08 -1.88
N ALA A 105 10.90 -2.31 -1.48
CA ALA A 105 10.87 -2.67 -0.06
C ALA A 105 12.25 -2.50 0.59
N ILE A 106 13.32 -2.94 -0.10
CA ILE A 106 14.70 -2.75 0.35
C ILE A 106 15.05 -1.26 0.41
N ALA A 107 14.71 -0.48 -0.62
CA ALA A 107 14.94 0.96 -0.65
C ALA A 107 14.27 1.68 0.52
N ILE A 108 12.99 1.40 0.79
CA ILE A 108 12.25 2.01 1.90
C ILE A 108 12.85 1.59 3.25
N ALA A 109 13.26 0.33 3.41
CA ALA A 109 13.93 -0.13 4.62
C ALA A 109 15.25 0.62 4.86
N LEU A 110 16.08 0.76 3.83
CA LEU A 110 17.33 1.52 3.89
C LEU A 110 17.10 3.01 4.20
N ILE A 111 16.07 3.63 3.60
CA ILE A 111 15.67 5.01 3.92
C ILE A 111 15.31 5.12 5.41
N GLY A 112 14.56 4.15 5.96
CA GLY A 112 14.20 4.13 7.37
C GLY A 112 15.41 4.00 8.30
N VAL A 113 16.36 3.14 7.95
CA VAL A 113 17.64 2.98 8.68
C VAL A 113 18.46 4.28 8.62
N ALA A 114 18.60 4.87 7.43
CA ALA A 114 19.29 6.15 7.23
C ALA A 114 18.65 7.29 8.03
N ALA A 115 17.31 7.35 8.09
CA ALA A 115 16.61 8.35 8.88
C ALA A 115 16.91 8.19 10.38
N LYS A 116 16.94 6.96 10.88
CA LYS A 116 17.28 6.67 12.28
C LYS A 116 18.76 6.96 12.59
N TYR A 117 19.65 6.74 11.63
CA TYR A 117 21.07 7.06 11.75
C TYR A 117 21.29 8.58 11.86
N LEU A 118 20.69 9.37 10.97
CA LEU A 118 20.83 10.84 10.96
C LEU A 118 20.02 11.52 12.06
N HIS A 119 18.87 10.95 12.42
CA HIS A 119 17.94 11.49 13.41
C HIS A 119 17.50 10.39 14.39
N PRO A 120 18.29 10.13 15.45
CA PRO A 120 18.02 9.04 16.40
C PRO A 120 16.64 9.12 17.06
N ASP A 121 16.11 10.31 17.31
CA ASP A 121 14.80 10.49 17.98
C ASP A 121 13.62 10.64 17.00
N ILE A 122 13.83 10.35 15.71
CA ILE A 122 12.78 10.50 14.70
C ILE A 122 11.64 9.50 14.95
N LYS A 123 10.40 10.01 14.95
CA LYS A 123 9.21 9.15 14.93
C LYS A 123 9.12 8.47 13.57
N SER A 124 8.78 7.19 13.53
CA SER A 124 8.75 6.38 12.30
C SER A 124 7.91 6.97 11.16
N LEU A 125 6.87 7.75 11.49
CA LEU A 125 6.02 8.43 10.51
C LEU A 125 6.78 9.47 9.67
N TYR A 126 7.84 10.06 10.23
CA TYR A 126 8.62 11.13 9.58
C TYR A 126 9.91 10.63 8.92
N ALA A 127 10.21 9.33 9.00
CA ALA A 127 11.47 8.76 8.50
C ALA A 127 11.70 9.00 7.00
N LEU A 128 10.66 8.97 6.19
CA LEU A 128 10.75 9.25 4.76
C LEU A 128 10.72 10.75 4.42
N PRO A 129 9.77 11.56 4.94
CA PRO A 129 9.67 12.97 4.56
C PRO A 129 10.80 13.85 5.11
N VAL A 130 11.56 13.42 6.12
CA VAL A 130 12.66 14.23 6.67
C VAL A 130 13.68 14.62 5.60
N PHE A 131 13.98 13.71 4.67
CA PHE A 131 14.93 13.93 3.58
C PHE A 131 14.48 14.98 2.56
N LEU A 132 13.20 15.37 2.55
CA LEU A 132 12.73 16.44 1.66
C LEU A 132 13.30 17.80 2.06
N GLN A 133 13.69 17.97 3.32
CA GLN A 133 14.26 19.21 3.84
C GLN A 133 15.67 19.47 3.31
N ASP A 134 16.38 18.40 2.95
CA ASP A 134 17.75 18.44 2.43
C ASP A 134 17.82 18.50 0.89
N MET A 135 16.67 18.52 0.23
CA MET A 135 16.57 18.60 -1.23
C MET A 135 16.47 20.06 -1.70
N SER A 136 16.95 20.34 -2.91
CA SER A 136 16.64 21.62 -3.56
C SER A 136 15.12 21.76 -3.76
N PRO A 137 14.56 22.99 -3.75
CA PRO A 137 13.11 23.19 -3.88
C PRO A 137 12.49 22.49 -5.10
N TRP A 138 13.24 22.44 -6.21
CA TRP A 138 12.83 21.73 -7.42
C TRP A 138 12.72 20.22 -7.22
N LEU A 139 13.75 19.61 -6.61
CA LEU A 139 13.78 18.17 -6.38
C LEU A 139 12.74 17.76 -5.32
N ALA A 140 12.65 18.51 -4.23
CA ALA A 140 11.63 18.34 -3.21
C ALA A 140 10.22 18.45 -3.80
N GLY A 141 9.99 19.39 -4.71
CA GLY A 141 8.73 19.57 -5.42
C GLY A 141 8.36 18.35 -6.29
N ILE A 142 9.31 17.81 -7.05
CA ILE A 142 9.11 16.61 -7.87
C ILE A 142 8.76 15.40 -7.00
N VAL A 143 9.54 15.15 -5.95
CA VAL A 143 9.34 14.01 -5.05
C VAL A 143 8.02 14.14 -4.31
N THR A 144 7.73 15.31 -3.74
CA THR A 144 6.49 15.58 -3.02
C THR A 144 5.28 15.38 -3.94
N THR A 145 5.32 15.92 -5.16
CA THR A 145 4.24 15.73 -6.15
C THR A 145 4.04 14.25 -6.46
N SER A 146 5.12 13.49 -6.64
CA SER A 146 5.06 12.04 -6.87
C SER A 146 4.39 11.30 -5.70
N LEU A 147 4.83 11.56 -4.47
CA LEU A 147 4.28 10.93 -3.26
C LEU A 147 2.81 11.29 -3.04
N VAL A 148 2.45 12.57 -3.21
CA VAL A 148 1.08 13.06 -3.05
C VAL A 148 0.16 12.47 -4.13
N ALA A 149 0.59 12.48 -5.40
CA ALA A 149 -0.16 11.86 -6.49
C ALA A 149 -0.38 10.35 -6.23
N SER A 150 0.65 9.67 -5.74
CA SER A 150 0.60 8.27 -5.33
C SER A 150 -0.45 8.01 -4.25
N ILE A 151 -0.54 8.88 -3.24
CA ILE A 151 -1.52 8.78 -2.16
C ILE A 151 -2.93 8.97 -2.71
N PHE A 152 -3.18 10.01 -3.50
CA PHE A 152 -4.52 10.29 -4.05
C PHE A 152 -5.05 9.15 -4.90
N VAL A 153 -4.18 8.51 -5.68
CA VAL A 153 -4.55 7.36 -6.50
C VAL A 153 -4.91 6.17 -5.62
N SER A 154 -4.09 5.86 -4.62
CA SER A 154 -4.38 4.79 -3.67
C SER A 154 -5.70 5.02 -2.92
N VAL A 155 -5.95 6.24 -2.44
CA VAL A 155 -7.20 6.62 -1.77
C VAL A 155 -8.39 6.44 -2.73
N SER A 156 -8.28 6.93 -3.96
CA SER A 156 -9.34 6.83 -4.96
C SER A 156 -9.66 5.38 -5.34
N THR A 157 -8.63 4.54 -5.49
CA THR A 157 -8.80 3.10 -5.78
C THR A 157 -9.50 2.38 -4.63
N VAL A 158 -9.10 2.65 -3.38
CA VAL A 158 -9.73 2.04 -2.20
C VAL A 158 -11.17 2.53 -2.04
N ALA A 159 -11.42 3.83 -2.16
CA ALA A 159 -12.77 4.40 -2.06
C ALA A 159 -13.71 3.81 -3.12
N LEU A 160 -13.24 3.66 -4.36
CA LEU A 160 -14.00 3.03 -5.43
C LEU A 160 -14.25 1.53 -5.16
N ALA A 161 -13.27 0.81 -4.63
CA ALA A 161 -13.43 -0.61 -4.30
C ALA A 161 -14.48 -0.82 -3.20
N ILE A 162 -14.47 0.00 -2.15
CA ILE A 162 -15.48 -0.04 -1.08
C ILE A 162 -16.85 0.35 -1.63
N ALA A 163 -16.94 1.42 -2.43
CA ALA A 163 -18.20 1.82 -3.05
C ALA A 163 -18.77 0.72 -3.94
N SER A 164 -17.94 0.05 -4.74
CA SER A 164 -18.36 -1.07 -5.57
C SER A 164 -18.84 -2.27 -4.76
N LEU A 165 -18.22 -2.56 -3.62
CA LEU A 165 -18.70 -3.62 -2.71
C LEU A 165 -20.07 -3.26 -2.15
N VAL A 166 -20.22 -2.06 -1.59
CA VAL A 166 -21.52 -1.60 -1.04
C VAL A 166 -22.62 -1.66 -2.11
N VAL A 167 -22.31 -1.23 -3.33
CA VAL A 167 -23.28 -1.23 -4.43
C VAL A 167 -23.64 -2.65 -4.87
N LYS A 168 -22.65 -3.51 -5.12
CA LYS A 168 -22.92 -4.86 -5.64
C LYS A 168 -23.53 -5.79 -4.59
N ASP A 169 -23.14 -5.64 -3.34
CA ASP A 169 -23.54 -6.57 -2.28
C ASP A 169 -24.87 -6.14 -1.62
N PHE A 170 -25.17 -4.83 -1.58
CA PHE A 170 -26.38 -4.33 -0.92
C PHE A 170 -27.31 -3.54 -1.85
N TYR A 171 -26.81 -2.69 -2.74
CA TYR A 171 -27.70 -1.87 -3.56
C TYR A 171 -28.36 -2.67 -4.71
N VAL A 172 -27.58 -3.47 -5.43
CA VAL A 172 -28.05 -4.24 -6.58
C VAL A 172 -29.09 -5.30 -6.17
N PRO A 173 -28.86 -6.15 -5.16
CA PRO A 173 -29.81 -7.21 -4.79
C PRO A 173 -31.15 -6.65 -4.29
N TYR A 174 -31.14 -5.50 -3.63
CA TYR A 174 -32.36 -4.91 -3.04
C TYR A 174 -33.15 -4.02 -3.99
N ARG A 175 -32.49 -3.34 -4.95
CA ARG A 175 -33.14 -2.33 -5.80
C ARG A 175 -33.19 -2.68 -7.28
N ASN A 176 -32.50 -3.74 -7.72
CA ASN A 176 -32.33 -4.15 -9.12
C ASN A 176 -32.20 -2.95 -10.10
N PRO A 177 -31.21 -2.06 -9.87
CA PRO A 177 -31.08 -0.79 -10.59
C PRO A 177 -30.62 -1.00 -12.05
N THR A 178 -30.91 -0.03 -12.92
CA THR A 178 -30.28 -0.01 -14.25
C THR A 178 -28.78 0.28 -14.14
N PRO A 179 -27.95 -0.12 -15.13
CA PRO A 179 -26.50 0.10 -15.11
C PRO A 179 -26.10 1.57 -14.89
N GLU A 180 -26.88 2.52 -15.40
CA GLU A 180 -26.63 3.96 -15.25
C GLU A 180 -26.86 4.41 -13.80
N ARG A 181 -27.87 3.84 -13.13
CA ARG A 181 -28.16 4.11 -11.71
C ARG A 181 -27.14 3.47 -10.80
N GLU A 182 -26.71 2.25 -11.10
CA GLU A 182 -25.62 1.56 -10.38
C GLU A 182 -24.32 2.37 -10.45
N PHE A 183 -23.93 2.81 -11.65
CA PHE A 183 -22.73 3.62 -11.85
C PHE A 183 -22.82 4.96 -11.11
N ARG A 184 -23.98 5.64 -11.17
CA ARG A 184 -24.19 6.91 -10.47
C ARG A 184 -24.12 6.74 -8.95
N MET A 185 -24.71 5.67 -8.41
CA MET A 185 -24.65 5.36 -6.98
C MET A 185 -23.22 5.08 -6.54
N THR A 186 -22.49 4.25 -7.29
CA THR A 186 -21.08 3.95 -7.04
C THR A 186 -20.23 5.23 -7.00
N ARG A 187 -20.50 6.19 -7.90
CA ARG A 187 -19.80 7.48 -7.93
C ARG A 187 -20.05 8.31 -6.67
N TRP A 188 -21.31 8.49 -6.27
CA TRP A 188 -21.65 9.27 -5.08
C TRP A 188 -21.11 8.64 -3.80
N LEU A 189 -21.23 7.32 -3.66
CA LEU A 189 -20.67 6.59 -2.52
C LEU A 189 -19.15 6.68 -2.47
N SER A 190 -18.46 6.56 -3.61
CA SER A 190 -17.00 6.67 -3.67
C SER A 190 -16.51 8.04 -3.20
N LEU A 191 -17.21 9.13 -3.56
CA LEU A 191 -16.89 10.46 -3.04
C LEU A 191 -17.09 10.52 -1.52
N LEU A 192 -18.24 10.05 -1.01
CA LEU A 192 -18.51 10.04 0.42
C LEU A 192 -17.47 9.23 1.21
N ILE A 193 -17.15 8.02 0.74
CA ILE A 193 -16.16 7.12 1.35
C ILE A 193 -14.74 7.67 1.23
N GLY A 194 -14.42 8.42 0.17
CA GLY A 194 -13.12 9.06 0.01
C GLY A 194 -12.89 10.24 0.97
N PHE A 195 -13.93 11.02 1.26
CA PHE A 195 -13.83 12.20 2.12
C PHE A 195 -14.06 11.90 3.61
N LEU A 196 -14.90 10.92 3.95
CA LEU A 196 -15.22 10.59 5.35
C LEU A 196 -13.97 10.28 6.21
N PRO A 197 -12.97 9.49 5.75
CA PRO A 197 -11.75 9.24 6.51
C PRO A 197 -10.93 10.50 6.82
N LEU A 198 -11.00 11.54 5.97
CA LEU A 198 -10.28 12.79 6.19
C LEU A 198 -10.81 13.55 7.41
N ILE A 199 -12.10 13.40 7.72
CA ILE A 199 -12.70 13.99 8.92
C ILE A 199 -12.32 13.14 10.15
N LEU A 200 -12.36 11.82 10.00
CA LEU A 200 -12.12 10.88 11.09
C LEU A 200 -10.64 10.80 11.52
N VAL A 201 -9.69 11.08 10.61
CA VAL A 201 -8.25 11.00 10.91
C VAL A 201 -7.83 11.97 12.01
N LEU A 202 -8.54 13.09 12.18
CA LEU A 202 -8.27 14.09 13.23
C LEU A 202 -8.49 13.52 14.65
N PHE A 203 -9.23 12.42 14.77
CA PHE A 203 -9.58 11.79 16.04
C PHE A 203 -8.74 10.53 16.34
N VAL A 204 -7.82 10.13 15.45
CA VAL A 204 -7.00 8.91 15.62
C VAL A 204 -5.51 9.25 15.75
N PRO A 205 -4.95 9.25 16.97
CA PRO A 205 -3.57 9.69 17.20
C PRO A 205 -2.50 8.69 16.72
N GLU A 206 -2.85 7.43 16.42
CA GLU A 206 -1.87 6.37 16.11
C GLU A 206 -2.12 5.66 14.77
N VAL A 207 -1.78 6.34 13.67
CA VAL A 207 -1.97 5.86 12.29
C VAL A 207 -1.29 4.50 12.03
N LEU A 208 -0.08 4.30 12.59
CA LEU A 208 0.66 3.05 12.41
C LEU A 208 -0.03 1.87 13.10
N LYS A 209 -0.49 2.04 14.34
CA LYS A 209 -1.20 0.97 15.07
C LYS A 209 -2.51 0.63 14.39
N LEU A 210 -3.24 1.63 13.89
CA LEU A 210 -4.45 1.40 13.10
C LEU A 210 -4.16 0.58 11.82
N SER A 211 -3.07 0.88 11.13
CA SER A 211 -2.66 0.11 9.94
C SER A 211 -2.38 -1.36 10.26
N PHE A 212 -1.67 -1.64 11.36
CA PHE A 212 -1.43 -3.03 11.78
C PHE A 212 -2.72 -3.73 12.23
N PHE A 213 -3.57 -3.03 12.99
CA PHE A 213 -4.85 -3.53 13.46
C PHE A 213 -5.79 -3.91 12.30
N THR A 214 -5.88 -3.06 11.28
CA THR A 214 -6.71 -3.35 10.08
C THR A 214 -6.21 -4.57 9.32
N ARG A 215 -4.89 -4.80 9.24
CA ARG A 215 -4.34 -6.04 8.64
C ARG A 215 -4.72 -7.28 9.46
N ALA A 216 -4.68 -7.20 10.79
CA ALA A 216 -5.07 -8.30 11.67
C ALA A 216 -6.57 -8.65 11.56
N ILE A 217 -7.46 -7.65 11.46
CA ILE A 217 -8.88 -7.89 11.20
C ILE A 217 -9.07 -8.61 9.87
N ARG A 218 -8.40 -8.13 8.82
CA ARG A 218 -8.54 -8.69 7.47
C ARG A 218 -8.05 -10.13 7.41
N LEU A 219 -6.94 -10.44 8.07
CA LEU A 219 -6.48 -11.82 8.25
C LEU A 219 -7.56 -12.69 8.92
N SER A 220 -8.15 -12.19 10.00
CA SER A 220 -9.18 -12.95 10.74
C SER A 220 -10.38 -13.29 9.86
N ILE A 221 -10.79 -12.36 8.99
CA ILE A 221 -11.86 -12.58 8.00
C ILE A 221 -11.43 -13.61 6.95
N SER A 222 -10.19 -13.55 6.44
CA SER A 222 -9.66 -14.53 5.48
C SER A 222 -9.74 -15.95 6.03
N VAL A 223 -9.29 -16.14 7.28
CA VAL A 223 -9.30 -17.44 7.94
C VAL A 223 -10.73 -17.99 8.02
N VAL A 224 -11.70 -17.18 8.46
CA VAL A 224 -13.11 -17.61 8.53
C VAL A 224 -13.66 -17.96 7.15
N ALA A 225 -13.34 -17.17 6.12
CA ALA A 225 -13.78 -17.42 4.75
C ALA A 225 -13.23 -18.75 4.21
N ASP A 226 -11.95 -19.06 4.44
CA ASP A 226 -11.35 -20.33 4.04
C ASP A 226 -12.03 -21.51 4.75
N TYR A 227 -12.27 -21.40 6.07
CA TYR A 227 -13.01 -22.42 6.83
C TYR A 227 -14.45 -22.64 6.33
N CYS A 228 -15.14 -21.60 5.87
CA CYS A 228 -16.51 -21.71 5.35
C CYS A 228 -16.57 -22.25 3.91
N LEU A 229 -15.52 -22.04 3.10
CA LEU A 229 -15.47 -22.46 1.70
C LEU A 229 -14.92 -23.88 1.53
N LEU A 230 -14.05 -24.34 2.43
CA LEU A 230 -13.50 -25.70 2.44
C LEU A 230 -14.55 -26.82 2.34
N PRO A 231 -15.70 -26.76 3.05
CA PRO A 231 -16.76 -27.76 2.92
C PRO A 231 -17.57 -27.68 1.62
N ALA A 232 -17.46 -26.58 0.87
CA ALA A 232 -18.23 -26.38 -0.37
C ALA A 232 -17.47 -26.84 -1.62
N VAL A 233 -16.19 -27.18 -1.49
CA VAL A 233 -15.29 -27.60 -2.58
C VAL A 233 -14.95 -29.10 -2.50
N LEU A 234 -15.19 -29.74 -1.34
CA LEU A 234 -15.10 -31.18 -1.11
C LEU A 234 -16.46 -31.85 -1.33
#